data_AF-A0A847DGA0-F1
#
_entry.id   AF-A0A847DGA0-F1
#
_cell.length_a   1.000
_cell.length_b   1.000
_cell.length_c   1.000
_cell.angle_alpha   90.00
_cell.angle_beta   90.00
_cell.angle_gamma   90.00
#
_symmetry.space_group_name_H-M   'P 1'
#
loop_
_entity.id
_entity.type
_entity.pdbx_description
1 polymer ?
#
loop_
_entity_poly.entity_id
_entity_poly.type
_entity_poly.pdbx_seq_one_letter_code
_entity_poly.pdbx_strand_id
1 'polypeptide(L)' 'MAEKKFEDAMKRLEDIVEELEGGEQPLEESLKAFEEGMKLLTFCSGKLDEVEKRVSILIKESDGRYTKRPFDASEQEEP' A
#
# COMPACT_ATOMS: atom_id res chain seq x y z
N MET A 1 4.11 -1.46 -16.01
CA MET A 1 4.50 -0.04 -15.77
C MET A 1 4.00 0.45 -14.42
N ALA A 2 2.75 0.21 -14.03
CA ALA A 2 2.24 0.60 -12.71
C ALA A 2 2.95 -0.11 -11.53
N GLU A 3 3.28 -1.40 -11.71
CA GLU A 3 4.03 -2.20 -10.73
C GLU A 3 5.43 -1.62 -10.46
N LYS A 4 6.21 -1.34 -11.51
CA LYS A 4 7.49 -0.62 -11.39
C LYS A 4 7.35 0.72 -10.66
N LYS A 5 6.29 1.50 -10.94
CA LYS A 5 6.04 2.77 -10.24
C LYS A 5 5.73 2.60 -8.75
N PHE A 6 5.12 1.49 -8.36
CA PHE A 6 4.88 1.19 -6.94
C PHE A 6 6.18 0.79 -6.25
N GLU A 7 6.96 -0.12 -6.85
CA GLU A 7 8.27 -0.54 -6.33
C GLU A 7 9.23 0.64 -6.21
N ASP A 8 9.29 1.51 -7.22
CA ASP A 8 10.11 2.73 -7.20
C ASP A 8 9.68 3.69 -6.08
N ALA A 9 8.37 3.87 -5.88
CA ALA A 9 7.81 4.71 -4.81
C ALA A 9 8.08 4.13 -3.42
N MET A 10 8.00 2.81 -3.28
CA MET A 10 8.31 2.12 -2.02
C MET A 10 9.78 2.24 -1.67
N LYS A 11 10.66 2.01 -2.65
CA LYS A 11 12.10 2.17 -2.46
C LYS A 11 12.46 3.59 -2.05
N ARG A 12 11.88 4.61 -2.71
CA ARG A 12 12.12 6.00 -2.31
C ARG A 12 11.63 6.30 -0.90
N LEU A 13 10.52 5.69 -0.47
CA LEU A 13 10.02 5.83 0.90
C LEU A 13 10.99 5.21 1.91
N GLU A 14 11.56 4.05 1.61
CA GLU A 14 12.62 3.42 2.42
C GLU A 14 13.85 4.34 2.52
N ASP A 15 14.33 4.88 1.40
CA ASP A 15 15.47 5.81 1.37
C ASP A 15 15.19 7.06 2.26
N ILE A 16 13.97 7.61 2.21
CA ILE A 16 13.56 8.75 3.03
C ILE A 16 13.56 8.41 4.52
N VAL A 17 13.12 7.20 4.89
CA VAL A 17 13.15 6.75 6.29
C VAL A 17 14.60 6.68 6.78
N GLU A 18 15.50 6.10 5.99
CA GLU A 18 16.94 6.05 6.32
C GLU A 18 17.54 7.47 6.45
N GLU A 19 17.21 8.39 5.53
CA GLU A 19 17.63 9.79 5.57
C GLU A 19 17.18 10.49 6.87
N LEU A 20 15.92 10.25 7.29
CA LEU A 20 15.34 10.86 8.50
C LEU A 20 15.86 10.24 9.80
N GLU A 21 16.10 8.92 9.82
CA GLU A 21 16.67 8.21 10.97
C GLU A 21 18.12 8.60 11.23
N GLY A 22 18.86 8.95 10.17
CA GLY A 22 20.25 9.42 10.30
C GLY A 22 20.40 10.71 11.11
N GLY A 23 19.41 11.59 11.10
CA GLY A 23 19.37 12.79 11.95
C GLY A 23 20.44 13.85 11.68
N GLU A 24 21.27 13.70 10.64
CA GLU A 24 22.36 14.62 10.28
C GLU A 24 21.91 15.81 9.41
N GLN A 25 20.65 15.81 8.96
CA GLN A 25 20.15 16.82 8.03
C GLN A 25 19.64 18.10 8.71
N PRO A 26 19.77 19.27 8.05
CA PRO A 26 19.10 20.49 8.48
C PRO A 26 17.58 20.29 8.56
N LEU A 27 16.94 20.92 9.55
CA LEU A 27 15.48 20.85 9.77
C LEU A 27 14.66 21.06 8.50
N GLU A 28 15.06 22.00 7.65
CA GLU A 28 14.33 22.32 6.42
C GLU A 28 14.43 21.20 5.36
N GLU A 29 15.53 20.45 5.35
CA GLU A 29 15.68 19.25 4.51
C GLU A 29 14.86 18.09 5.07
N SER A 30 14.89 17.88 6.40
CA SER A 30 14.08 16.86 7.06
C SER A 30 12.58 17.09 6.84
N LEU A 31 12.11 18.35 6.85
CA LEU A 31 10.73 18.68 6.55
C LEU A 31 10.35 18.36 5.09
N LYS A 32 11.24 18.62 4.14
CA LYS A 32 11.01 18.27 2.73
C LYS A 32 10.94 16.76 2.53
N ALA A 33 11.87 16.02 3.12
CA ALA A 33 11.90 14.56 3.07
C ALA A 33 10.62 13.97 3.70
N PHE A 34 10.18 14.50 4.84
CA PHE A 34 8.93 14.10 5.47
C PHE A 34 7.70 14.35 4.58
N GLU A 35 7.59 15.54 3.97
CA GLU A 35 6.48 15.84 3.05
C GLU A 35 6.47 14.94 1.81
N GLU A 36 7.66 14.61 1.28
CA GLU A 36 7.80 13.65 0.18
C GLU A 36 7.34 12.26 0.63
N GLY A 37 7.82 11.78 1.78
CA GLY A 37 7.45 10.49 2.37
C GLY A 37 5.94 10.35 2.57
N MET A 38 5.27 11.39 3.09
CA MET A 38 3.81 11.39 3.26
C MET A 38 3.04 11.25 1.94
N LYS A 39 3.54 11.88 0.86
CA LYS A 39 2.94 11.75 -0.48
C LYS A 39 3.12 10.35 -1.04
N LEU A 40 4.32 9.76 -0.88
CA LEU A 40 4.62 8.40 -1.31
C LEU A 40 3.80 7.37 -0.54
N LEU A 41 3.67 7.52 0.77
CA LEU A 41 2.83 6.67 1.62
C LEU A 41 1.37 6.67 1.14
N THR A 42 0.83 7.85 0.87
CA THR A 42 -0.54 8.01 0.36
C THR A 42 -0.72 7.34 -1.00
N PHE A 43 0.27 7.50 -1.90
CA PHE A 43 0.27 6.85 -3.21
C PHE A 43 0.30 5.32 -3.10
N CYS A 44 1.19 4.77 -2.28
CA CYS A 44 1.35 3.33 -2.10
C CYS A 44 0.09 2.71 -1.50
N SER A 45 -0.44 3.28 -0.41
CA SER A 45 -1.70 2.83 0.21
C SER A 45 -2.84 2.83 -0.80
N GLY A 46 -3.02 3.92 -1.56
CA GLY A 46 -4.07 3.99 -2.57
C GLY A 46 -3.94 2.94 -3.69
N LYS A 47 -2.72 2.48 -3.99
CA LYS A 47 -2.54 1.36 -4.94
C LYS A 47 -2.83 0.01 -4.35
N LEU A 48 -2.50 -0.22 -3.08
CA LEU A 48 -2.88 -1.45 -2.39
C LEU A 48 -4.42 -1.55 -2.31
N ASP A 49 -5.11 -0.46 -1.96
CA ASP A 49 -6.58 -0.43 -1.93
C ASP A 49 -7.21 -0.73 -3.31
N GLU A 50 -6.62 -0.20 -4.39
CA GLU A 50 -7.09 -0.49 -5.75
C GLU A 50 -6.92 -1.97 -6.09
N VAL A 51 -5.77 -2.55 -5.73
CA VAL A 51 -5.48 -3.96 -5.97
C VAL A 51 -6.43 -4.82 -5.14
N GLU A 52 -6.59 -4.53 -3.85
CA GLU A 52 -7.49 -5.25 -2.94
C GLU A 52 -8.93 -5.30 -3.49
N LYS A 53 -9.47 -4.16 -3.94
CA LYS A 53 -10.81 -4.10 -4.56
C LYS A 53 -10.92 -4.92 -5.85
N ARG A 54 -9.82 -5.12 -6.56
CA ARG A 54 -9.75 -5.92 -7.79
C ARG A 54 -9.58 -7.41 -7.48
N VAL A 55 -9.05 -7.77 -6.32
CA VAL A 55 -9.00 -9.16 -5.87
C VAL A 55 -10.44 -9.60 -5.61
N SER A 56 -10.83 -10.69 -6.27
CA SER A 56 -12.12 -11.33 -6.06
C SER A 56 -11.91 -12.72 -5.51
N ILE A 57 -12.67 -13.07 -4.48
CA ILE A 57 -12.69 -14.41 -3.89
C ILE A 57 -13.70 -15.24 -4.67
N LEU A 58 -13.35 -16.51 -4.96
CA LEU A 58 -14.30 -17.51 -5.43
C LEU A 58 -14.97 -18.16 -4.23
N ILE A 59 -16.27 -17.91 -4.06
CA ILE A 59 -17.09 -18.50 -3.00
C ILE A 59 -17.87 -19.67 -3.59
N LYS A 60 -17.86 -20.81 -2.89
CA LYS A 60 -18.68 -21.96 -3.25
C LYS A 60 -20.04 -21.83 -2.57
N GLU A 61 -21.08 -21.69 -3.36
CA GLU A 61 -22.47 -21.64 -2.92
C GLU A 61 -22.95 -23.02 -2.47
N SER A 62 -24.01 -23.06 -1.66
CA SER A 62 -24.60 -24.30 -1.13
C SER A 62 -25.12 -25.25 -2.23
N ASP A 63 -25.38 -24.72 -3.42
CA ASP A 63 -25.79 -25.50 -4.61
C ASP A 63 -24.60 -26.04 -5.44
N GLY A 64 -23.37 -25.80 -4.99
CA GLY A 64 -22.14 -26.27 -5.63
C GLY A 64 -21.58 -25.34 -6.71
N ARG A 65 -22.23 -24.21 -7.03
CA ARG A 65 -21.70 -23.20 -7.96
C ARG A 65 -20.64 -22.33 -7.30
N TYR A 66 -19.76 -21.75 -8.12
CA TYR A 66 -18.80 -20.74 -7.65
C TYR A 66 -19.24 -19.34 -8.09
N THR A 67 -19.25 -18.39 -7.15
CA THR A 67 -19.54 -16.97 -7.37
C THR A 67 -18.31 -16.13 -7.03
N LYS A 68 -18.17 -14.97 -7.67
CA LYS A 68 -17.10 -14.00 -7.37
C LYS A 68 -17.65 -12.90 -6.48
N ARG A 69 -16.99 -12.63 -5.36
CA ARG A 69 -17.27 -11.47 -4.49
C ARG A 69 -15.98 -10.66 -4.30
N PRO A 70 -16.03 -9.33 -4.15
CA PRO A 70 -14.87 -8.54 -3.73
C PRO A 70 -14.23 -9.14 -2.48
N PHE A 71 -12.90 -9.12 -2.43
CA PHE A 71 -12.16 -9.47 -1.21
C PHE A 71 -12.41 -8.37 -0.16
N ASP A 72 -12.85 -8.78 1.03
CA ASP A 72 -12.99 -7.90 2.18
C ASP A 72 -12.15 -8.48 3.32
N ALA A 73 -11.06 -7.79 3.67
CA ALA A 73 -10.15 -8.23 4.73
C ALA A 73 -10.80 -8.23 6.12
N SER A 74 -11.88 -7.46 6.33
CA SER A 74 -12.56 -7.36 7.62
C SER A 74 -13.47 -8.57 7.93
N GLU A 75 -13.79 -9.38 6.93
CA GLU A 75 -14.60 -10.60 7.10
C GLU A 75 -13.77 -11.84 7.52
N GLN A 76 -12.43 -11.74 7.59
CA GLN A 76 -11.56 -12.85 8.01
C GLN A 76 -11.32 -12.91 9.54
N GLU A 77 -11.91 -11.99 10.30
CA GLU A 77 -11.96 -12.04 11.76
C GLU A 77 -13.24 -12.74 12.25
N GLU A 78 -13.39 -14.04 11.97
CA GLU A 78 -14.27 -14.91 12.77
C GLU A 78 -13.44 -16.09 13.33
N PRO A 79 -13.46 -16.35 14.65
CA PRO A 79 -12.85 -17.53 15.27
C PRO A 79 -13.57 -18.84 14.96
#